data_AF-A0A8G1R1P6-F1
#
_entry.id   AF-A0A8G1R1P6-F1
#
_cell.length_a   1.000
_cell.length_b   1.000
_cell.length_c   1.000
_cell.angle_alpha   90.00
_cell.angle_beta   90.00
_cell.angle_gamma   90.00
#
_symmetry.space_group_name_H-M   'P 1'
#
loop_
_entity.id
_entity.type
_entity.pdbx_description
1 polymer ?
#
loop_
_entity_poly.entity_id
_entity_poly.type
_entity_poly.pdbx_seq_one_letter_code
_entity_poly.pdbx_strand_id
1 'polypeptide(L)'
;MPSEAADEWPKTSRQKAAKKAQNARRAKHEAMKKRTEHARQHRTKPDLSKGLFKSQPENDIANAGSTSQDWDLETLSAEEEPRVIGQLIRVWGALPTAVADVYPDRYLPVWELLVKKEQDWNVVVNWINSAVLARCGRQALKGKCVPRVLGCDLLKALNMQSPVEPVSNEDLSMINGKFNRLGLITLAATSYEKGKKGSKHDA
;
A
#
# COMPACT_ATOMS: atom_id res chain seq x y z
N MET A 1 -0.85 14.97 -47.88
CA MET A 1 0.37 14.63 -47.08
C MET A 1 0.32 15.43 -45.79
N PRO A 2 0.80 14.89 -44.65
CA PRO A 2 0.12 15.01 -43.36
C PRO A 2 0.42 16.28 -42.56
N SER A 3 -0.47 16.49 -41.60
CA SER A 3 -0.61 17.59 -40.65
C SER A 3 0.40 17.49 -39.51
N GLU A 4 1.05 18.60 -39.14
CA GLU A 4 1.96 18.69 -38.00
C GLU A 4 1.48 19.81 -37.06
N ALA A 5 0.45 19.50 -36.27
CA ALA A 5 0.09 20.31 -35.12
C ALA A 5 0.97 19.87 -33.94
N ALA A 6 2.12 20.54 -33.78
CA ALA A 6 2.97 20.37 -32.63
C ALA A 6 2.25 20.87 -31.37
N ASP A 7 2.05 19.95 -30.43
CA ASP A 7 1.41 20.14 -29.13
C ASP A 7 2.31 21.00 -28.22
N GLU A 8 2.34 22.31 -28.47
CA GLU A 8 3.08 23.27 -27.64
C GLU A 8 2.34 23.51 -26.32
N TRP A 9 2.59 22.65 -25.34
CA TRP A 9 2.19 22.93 -23.96
C TRP A 9 2.92 24.19 -23.45
N PRO A 10 2.20 25.20 -22.91
CA PRO A 10 2.83 26.43 -22.45
C PRO A 10 3.86 26.13 -21.35
N LYS A 11 5.11 26.58 -21.55
CA LYS A 11 6.25 26.42 -20.63
C LYS A 11 5.91 26.81 -19.17
N THR A 12 4.93 27.69 -18.99
CA THR A 12 4.41 28.15 -17.68
C THR A 12 3.61 27.09 -16.91
N SER A 13 2.97 26.14 -17.60
CA SER A 13 2.16 25.08 -16.98
C SER A 13 3.05 24.01 -16.32
N ARG A 14 4.12 23.58 -17.03
CA ARG A 14 5.11 22.62 -16.51
C ARG A 14 5.83 23.15 -15.27
N GLN A 15 6.18 24.44 -15.26
CA GLN A 15 6.81 25.07 -14.09
C GLN A 15 5.87 25.18 -12.88
N LYS A 16 4.57 25.43 -13.10
CA LYS A 16 3.58 25.44 -12.01
C LYS A 16 3.37 24.05 -11.41
N ALA A 17 3.34 23.00 -12.24
CA ALA A 17 3.24 21.62 -11.77
C ALA A 17 4.48 21.21 -10.95
N ALA A 18 5.69 21.54 -11.42
CA ALA A 18 6.93 21.28 -10.71
C ALA A 18 7.00 22.00 -9.35
N LYS A 19 6.62 23.29 -9.30
CA LYS A 19 6.54 24.05 -8.03
C LYS A 19 5.50 23.47 -7.07
N LYS A 20 4.34 23.04 -7.57
CA LYS A 20 3.30 22.41 -6.75
C LYS A 20 3.77 21.08 -6.16
N ALA A 21 4.45 20.25 -6.95
CA ALA A 21 5.03 18.99 -6.51
C ALA A 21 6.11 19.21 -5.44
N GLN A 22 7.00 20.18 -5.63
CA GLN A 22 8.04 20.51 -4.66
C GLN A 22 7.46 21.04 -3.34
N ASN A 23 6.45 21.92 -3.40
CA ASN A 23 5.77 22.42 -2.20
C ASN A 23 5.03 21.31 -1.44
N ALA A 24 4.41 20.36 -2.15
CA ALA A 24 3.78 19.21 -1.52
C ALA A 24 4.81 18.29 -0.83
N ARG A 25 5.98 18.08 -1.43
CA ARG A 25 7.10 17.35 -0.81
C ARG A 25 7.60 18.05 0.45
N ARG A 26 7.77 19.38 0.42
CA ARG A 26 8.17 20.17 1.59
C ARG A 26 7.17 20.08 2.74
N ALA A 27 5.88 20.22 2.44
CA ALA A 27 4.81 20.10 3.44
C ALA A 27 4.75 18.69 4.07
N LYS A 28 4.94 17.63 3.27
CA LYS A 28 5.01 16.25 3.76
C LYS A 28 6.21 16.04 4.69
N HIS A 29 7.39 16.53 4.31
CA HIS A 29 8.60 16.42 5.12
C HIS A 29 8.46 17.16 6.46
N GLU A 30 7.87 18.35 6.47
CA GLU A 30 7.59 19.09 7.70
C GLU A 30 6.57 18.39 8.61
N ALA A 31 5.52 17.81 8.04
CA ALA A 31 4.53 17.03 8.79
C ALA A 31 5.17 15.77 9.42
N MET A 32 6.08 15.12 8.69
CA MET A 32 6.81 13.95 9.17
C MET A 32 7.78 14.32 10.29
N LYS A 33 8.52 15.43 10.14
CA LYS A 33 9.42 15.94 11.20
C LYS A 33 8.64 16.23 12.49
N LYS A 34 7.49 16.91 12.41
CA LYS A 34 6.62 17.18 13.57
C LYS A 34 6.12 15.89 14.23
N ARG A 35 5.81 14.85 13.44
CA ARG A 35 5.35 13.56 13.97
C ARG A 35 6.47 12.78 14.66
N THR A 36 7.69 12.82 14.13
CA THR A 36 8.86 12.22 14.76
C THR A 36 9.26 12.96 16.04
N GLU A 37 9.17 14.28 16.06
CA GLU A 37 9.37 15.11 17.26
C GLU A 37 8.36 14.74 18.36
N HIS A 38 7.07 14.64 18.00
CA HIS A 38 6.02 14.22 18.92
C HIS A 38 6.25 12.80 19.46
N ALA A 39 6.68 11.85 18.62
CA ALA A 39 6.98 10.49 19.08
C ALA A 39 8.16 10.41 20.06
N ARG A 40 9.16 11.30 19.93
CA ARG A 40 10.29 11.38 20.86
C ARG A 40 9.88 11.95 22.23
N GLN A 41 8.91 12.86 22.26
CA GLN A 41 8.39 13.42 23.52
C GLN A 41 7.60 12.41 24.36
N HIS A 42 6.97 11.41 23.73
CA HIS A 42 6.20 10.37 24.42
C HIS A 42 7.02 9.14 24.86
N ARG A 43 8.34 9.13 24.65
CA ARG A 43 9.26 8.16 25.27
C ARG A 43 9.70 8.63 26.65
N THR A 44 8.75 8.74 27.57
CA THR A 44 9.01 8.79 29.01
C THR A 44 9.12 7.35 29.52
N LYS A 45 10.22 7.06 30.22
CA LYS A 45 10.76 5.74 30.60
C LYS A 45 9.73 4.82 31.28
N PRO A 46 9.71 3.50 31.01
CA PRO A 46 9.01 2.56 31.89
C PRO A 46 9.87 2.25 33.11
N ASP A 47 9.24 2.42 34.27
CA ASP A 47 9.76 2.14 35.61
C ASP A 47 9.95 0.63 35.78
N LEU A 48 11.18 0.20 36.11
CA LEU A 48 11.53 -1.19 36.37
C LEU A 48 11.23 -1.52 37.83
N SER A 49 10.02 -2.00 38.14
CA SER A 49 9.85 -2.81 39.35
C SER A 49 8.69 -3.81 39.27
N LYS A 50 9.04 -5.05 39.67
CA LYS A 50 8.21 -6.15 40.20
C LYS A 50 7.54 -7.09 39.19
N GLY A 51 7.87 -8.39 39.32
CA GLY A 51 7.04 -9.47 38.80
C GLY A 51 7.73 -10.80 38.51
N LEU A 52 8.53 -11.31 39.44
CA LEU A 52 9.05 -12.69 39.45
C LEU A 52 7.88 -13.69 39.56
N PHE A 53 7.68 -14.61 38.60
CA PHE A 53 7.17 -15.97 38.85
C PHE A 53 7.55 -16.92 37.70
N LYS A 54 8.21 -18.03 38.08
CA LYS A 54 8.52 -19.21 37.25
C LYS A 54 7.30 -20.13 37.17
N SER A 55 7.06 -20.77 36.02
CA SER A 55 7.03 -22.24 35.88
C SER A 55 6.52 -22.66 34.49
N GLN A 56 7.37 -23.39 33.77
CA GLN A 56 7.04 -24.29 32.64
C GLN A 56 6.40 -25.58 33.20
N PRO A 57 5.68 -26.39 32.42
CA PRO A 57 6.38 -27.39 31.61
C PRO A 57 5.82 -27.62 30.19
N GLU A 58 6.52 -28.52 29.52
CA GLU A 58 6.58 -28.84 28.10
C GLU A 58 5.24 -29.25 27.46
N ASN A 59 5.05 -28.82 26.21
CA ASN A 59 4.25 -29.55 25.23
C ASN A 59 4.92 -29.40 23.86
N ASP A 60 5.47 -30.51 23.39
CA ASP A 60 5.99 -30.70 22.05
C ASP A 60 4.88 -30.51 21.02
N ILE A 61 4.87 -29.35 20.38
CA ILE A 61 4.25 -29.20 19.06
C ILE A 61 5.33 -28.63 18.17
N ALA A 62 5.76 -29.46 17.22
CA ALA A 62 6.68 -29.12 16.14
C ALA A 62 6.20 -27.84 15.44
N ASN A 63 6.71 -26.70 15.91
CA ASN A 63 6.41 -25.41 15.33
C ASN A 63 7.36 -25.24 14.15
N ALA A 64 6.81 -25.52 12.97
CA ALA A 64 7.40 -25.22 11.68
C ALA A 64 8.10 -23.86 11.75
N GLY A 65 9.38 -23.85 11.37
CA GLY A 65 10.28 -22.72 11.49
C GLY A 65 9.59 -21.40 11.19
N SER A 66 9.37 -20.62 12.25
CA SER A 66 9.12 -19.19 12.16
C SER A 66 10.41 -18.55 11.67
N THR A 67 10.65 -18.62 10.37
CA THR A 67 11.51 -17.65 9.69
C THR A 67 10.75 -16.33 9.66
N SER A 68 10.70 -15.69 10.84
CA SER A 68 10.64 -14.25 10.90
C SER A 68 11.96 -13.76 10.32
N GLN A 69 12.08 -13.79 8.99
CA GLN A 69 12.94 -12.83 8.31
C GLN A 69 12.39 -11.48 8.75
N ASP A 70 13.02 -10.90 9.76
CA ASP A 70 12.92 -9.48 10.03
C ASP A 70 13.38 -8.81 8.74
N TRP A 71 12.41 -8.43 7.92
CA TRP A 71 12.67 -7.63 6.76
C TRP A 71 13.06 -6.27 7.31
N ASP A 72 14.37 -6.06 7.45
CA ASP A 72 14.95 -4.76 7.78
C ASP A 72 14.72 -3.86 6.56
N LEU A 73 13.49 -3.36 6.45
CA LEU A 73 13.06 -2.45 5.41
C LEU A 73 13.59 -1.07 5.79
N GLU A 74 14.91 -0.89 5.63
CA GLU A 74 15.51 0.42 5.73
C GLU A 74 14.78 1.37 4.77
N THR A 75 14.49 2.56 5.29
CA THR A 75 13.87 3.60 4.44
C THR A 75 14.92 4.03 3.44
N LEU A 76 14.61 3.91 2.14
CA LEU A 76 15.53 4.30 1.07
C LEU A 76 16.02 5.73 1.25
N SER A 77 17.29 5.97 0.91
CA SER A 77 17.83 7.32 0.85
C SER A 77 17.12 8.15 -0.22
N ALA A 78 17.25 9.49 -0.12
CA ALA A 78 16.69 10.40 -1.11
C ALA A 78 17.30 10.22 -2.52
N GLU A 79 18.51 9.66 -2.60
CA GLU A 79 19.18 9.30 -3.85
C GLU A 79 18.73 7.95 -4.41
N GLU A 80 18.32 7.02 -3.54
CA GLU A 80 17.89 5.66 -3.91
C GLU A 80 16.44 5.60 -4.40
N GLU A 81 15.54 6.40 -3.80
CA GLU A 81 14.13 6.45 -4.18
C GLU A 81 13.91 6.70 -5.69
N PRO A 82 14.54 7.71 -6.33
CA PRO A 82 14.39 7.93 -7.77
C PRO A 82 14.89 6.76 -8.61
N ARG A 83 15.93 6.05 -8.16
CA ARG A 83 16.49 4.90 -8.86
C ARG A 83 15.52 3.73 -8.83
N VAL A 84 14.91 3.43 -7.69
CA VAL A 84 13.91 2.38 -7.56
C VAL A 84 12.67 2.71 -8.39
N ILE A 85 12.18 3.93 -8.30
CA ILE A 85 11.05 4.39 -9.14
C ILE A 85 11.39 4.22 -10.63
N GLY A 86 12.59 4.62 -11.06
CA GLY A 86 13.05 4.42 -12.43
C GLY A 86 13.07 2.95 -12.87
N GLN A 87 13.45 2.03 -11.97
CA GLN A 87 13.41 0.59 -12.23
C GLN A 87 11.97 0.08 -12.39
N LEU A 88 11.07 0.49 -11.50
CA LEU A 88 9.64 0.10 -11.58
C LEU A 88 9.01 0.55 -12.89
N ILE A 89 9.28 1.81 -13.32
CA ILE A 89 8.81 2.34 -14.60
C ILE A 89 9.35 1.51 -15.77
N ARG A 90 10.63 1.12 -15.71
CA ARG A 90 11.28 0.39 -16.80
C ARG A 90 10.69 -1.01 -16.98
N VAL A 91 10.34 -1.68 -15.89
CA VAL A 91 9.90 -3.08 -15.92
C VAL A 91 8.38 -3.20 -16.05
N TRP A 92 7.63 -2.51 -15.19
CA TRP A 92 6.16 -2.62 -15.18
C TRP A 92 5.46 -1.50 -15.95
N GLY A 93 6.17 -0.48 -16.38
CA GLY A 93 5.62 0.67 -17.09
C GLY A 93 5.09 1.77 -16.19
N ALA A 94 4.68 2.89 -16.80
CA ALA A 94 4.30 4.11 -16.10
C ALA A 94 3.02 3.95 -15.24
N LEU A 95 2.07 3.11 -15.67
CA LEU A 95 0.81 2.90 -14.96
C LEU A 95 1.02 2.18 -13.62
N PRO A 96 1.66 1.00 -13.57
CA PRO A 96 2.01 0.34 -12.30
C PRO A 96 2.96 1.15 -11.41
N THR A 97 3.68 2.14 -11.95
CA THR A 97 4.50 3.03 -11.12
C THR A 97 3.63 3.99 -10.28
N ALA A 98 2.40 4.29 -10.71
CA ALA A 98 1.45 5.04 -9.88
C ALA A 98 1.09 4.31 -8.58
N VAL A 99 1.45 3.03 -8.44
CA VAL A 99 1.38 2.28 -7.18
C VAL A 99 2.36 2.85 -6.15
N ALA A 100 3.59 3.20 -6.54
CA ALA A 100 4.55 3.82 -5.63
C ALA A 100 4.07 5.20 -5.14
N ASP A 101 3.38 5.97 -5.99
CA ASP A 101 2.83 7.29 -5.62
C ASP A 101 1.60 7.22 -4.70
N VAL A 102 0.82 6.15 -4.78
CA VAL A 102 -0.42 5.95 -4.00
C VAL A 102 -0.14 5.36 -2.63
N TYR A 103 0.91 4.55 -2.52
CA TYR A 103 1.27 3.87 -1.27
C TYR A 103 2.42 4.58 -0.56
N PRO A 104 2.52 4.46 0.78
CA PRO A 104 3.57 5.14 1.53
C PRO A 104 4.97 4.77 1.05
N ASP A 105 5.86 5.75 0.94
CA ASP A 105 7.25 5.61 0.47
C ASP A 105 8.03 4.49 1.20
N ARG A 106 7.68 4.21 2.46
CA ARG A 106 8.23 3.08 3.24
C ARG A 106 8.00 1.69 2.63
N TYR A 107 7.11 1.56 1.65
CA TYR A 107 6.88 0.30 0.93
C TYR A 107 7.75 0.16 -0.32
N LEU A 108 8.45 1.23 -0.72
CA LEU A 108 9.28 1.26 -1.93
C LEU A 108 10.39 0.18 -1.95
N PRO A 109 11.07 -0.16 -0.84
CA PRO A 109 11.99 -1.30 -0.83
C PRO A 109 11.30 -2.63 -1.17
N VAL A 110 10.07 -2.84 -0.69
CA VAL A 110 9.33 -4.09 -0.97
C VAL A 110 8.92 -4.15 -2.44
N TRP A 111 8.54 -3.02 -3.02
CA TRP A 111 8.25 -2.92 -4.46
C TRP A 111 9.50 -3.22 -5.30
N GLU A 112 10.67 -2.73 -4.88
CA GLU A 112 11.95 -3.06 -5.54
C GLU A 112 12.23 -4.57 -5.53
N LEU A 113 12.00 -5.22 -4.40
CA LEU A 113 12.19 -6.68 -4.29
C LEU A 113 11.19 -7.44 -5.17
N LEU A 114 9.93 -7.00 -5.21
CA LEU A 114 8.91 -7.62 -6.06
C LEU A 114 9.26 -7.50 -7.54
N VAL A 115 9.72 -6.34 -8.01
CA VAL A 115 10.08 -6.15 -9.43
C VAL A 115 11.33 -6.91 -9.84
N LYS A 116 12.27 -7.11 -8.91
CA LYS A 116 13.44 -7.98 -9.13
C LYS A 116 13.04 -9.45 -9.23
N LYS A 117 12.01 -9.85 -8.48
CA LYS A 117 11.53 -11.23 -8.43
C LYS A 117 10.65 -11.58 -9.63
N GLU A 118 9.68 -10.72 -9.96
CA GLU A 118 8.69 -10.97 -11.00
C GLU A 118 8.46 -9.71 -11.84
N GLN A 119 8.63 -9.87 -13.15
CA GLN A 119 8.54 -8.77 -14.11
C GLN A 119 7.13 -8.66 -14.70
N ASP A 120 6.32 -9.71 -14.64
CA ASP A 120 4.92 -9.64 -15.06
C ASP A 120 4.05 -8.99 -13.96
N TRP A 121 3.55 -7.79 -14.25
CA TRP A 121 2.65 -7.06 -13.37
C TRP A 121 1.40 -7.87 -12.99
N ASN A 122 0.82 -8.65 -13.91
CA ASN A 122 -0.40 -9.40 -13.63
C ASN A 122 -0.16 -10.49 -12.58
N VAL A 123 1.00 -11.15 -12.63
CA VAL A 123 1.40 -12.16 -11.65
C VAL A 123 1.56 -11.51 -10.26
N VAL A 124 2.26 -10.37 -10.21
CA VAL A 124 2.47 -9.61 -8.96
C VAL A 124 1.14 -9.14 -8.38
N VAL A 125 0.23 -8.63 -9.21
CA VAL A 125 -1.11 -8.20 -8.78
C VAL A 125 -1.91 -9.36 -8.20
N ASN A 126 -1.86 -10.53 -8.82
CA ASN A 126 -2.55 -11.72 -8.30
C ASN A 126 -2.02 -12.12 -6.92
N TRP A 127 -0.70 -12.07 -6.71
CA TRP A 127 -0.10 -12.32 -5.39
C TRP A 127 -0.58 -11.30 -4.34
N ILE A 128 -0.55 -10.02 -4.68
CA ILE A 128 -0.95 -8.95 -3.76
C ILE A 128 -2.43 -9.03 -3.43
N ASN A 129 -3.29 -9.23 -4.43
CA ASN A 129 -4.73 -9.34 -4.25
C ASN A 129 -5.09 -10.58 -3.42
N SER A 130 -4.42 -11.70 -3.64
CA SER A 130 -4.58 -12.91 -2.83
C SER A 130 -4.14 -12.68 -1.37
N ALA A 131 -3.06 -11.93 -1.16
CA ALA A 131 -2.62 -11.55 0.18
C ALA A 131 -3.65 -10.66 0.90
N VAL A 132 -4.18 -9.65 0.20
CA VAL A 132 -5.26 -8.77 0.70
C VAL A 132 -6.50 -9.59 1.06
N LEU A 133 -6.94 -10.49 0.18
CA LEU A 133 -8.10 -11.34 0.41
C LEU A 133 -7.89 -12.23 1.64
N ALA A 134 -6.76 -12.91 1.73
CA ALA A 134 -6.44 -13.75 2.88
C ALA A 134 -6.40 -12.95 4.19
N ARG A 135 -5.84 -11.73 4.19
CA ARG A 135 -5.87 -10.85 5.36
C ARG A 135 -7.31 -10.45 5.70
N CYS A 136 -8.10 -10.05 4.71
CA CYS A 136 -9.48 -9.64 4.92
C CYS A 136 -10.35 -10.78 5.42
N GLY A 137 -10.18 -12.01 4.94
CA GLY A 137 -10.85 -13.19 5.50
C GLY A 137 -10.57 -13.37 6.99
N ARG A 138 -9.30 -13.23 7.42
CA ARG A 138 -8.94 -13.27 8.86
C ARG A 138 -9.51 -12.10 9.66
N GLN A 139 -9.69 -10.94 9.04
CA GLN A 139 -10.21 -9.73 9.69
C GLN A 139 -11.75 -9.64 9.69
N ALA A 140 -12.42 -10.29 8.74
CA ALA A 140 -13.88 -10.35 8.64
C ALA A 140 -14.49 -11.05 9.86
N LEU A 141 -13.81 -12.09 10.36
CA LEU A 141 -14.12 -12.74 11.65
C LEU A 141 -14.09 -11.78 12.86
N LYS A 142 -13.50 -10.60 12.70
CA LYS A 142 -13.38 -9.54 13.72
C LYS A 142 -14.10 -8.25 13.32
N GLY A 143 -14.86 -8.25 12.21
CA GLY A 143 -15.59 -7.09 11.69
C GLY A 143 -14.71 -5.93 11.18
N LYS A 144 -13.45 -6.19 10.79
CA LYS A 144 -12.42 -5.14 10.56
C LYS A 144 -11.65 -5.30 9.25
N CYS A 145 -12.25 -5.82 8.19
CA CYS A 145 -11.56 -5.89 6.89
C CYS A 145 -11.36 -4.48 6.32
N VAL A 146 -10.12 -4.20 5.93
CA VAL A 146 -9.78 -3.00 5.14
C VAL A 146 -9.33 -3.47 3.76
N PRO A 147 -10.19 -3.39 2.73
CA PRO A 147 -9.92 -3.87 1.38
C PRO A 147 -9.04 -2.84 0.64
N ARG A 148 -7.79 -2.69 1.08
CA ARG A 148 -6.73 -1.91 0.41
C ARG A 148 -5.39 -2.57 0.68
N VAL A 149 -4.40 -2.39 -0.18
CA VAL A 149 -3.07 -2.97 0.02
C VAL A 149 -2.36 -2.34 1.22
N LEU A 150 -1.82 -3.20 2.09
CA LEU A 150 -0.97 -2.82 3.22
C LEU A 150 0.43 -3.43 3.05
N GLY A 151 1.41 -2.93 3.81
CA GLY A 151 2.80 -3.43 3.73
C GLY A 151 2.92 -4.93 4.02
N CYS A 152 2.12 -5.46 4.95
CA CYS A 152 2.09 -6.89 5.22
C CYS A 152 1.55 -7.73 4.05
N ASP A 153 0.69 -7.16 3.21
CA ASP A 153 0.20 -7.83 2.00
C ASP A 153 1.33 -7.92 0.95
N LEU A 154 2.14 -6.87 0.81
CA LEU A 154 3.31 -6.85 -0.07
C LEU A 154 4.38 -7.86 0.39
N LEU A 155 4.68 -7.90 1.69
CA LEU A 155 5.59 -8.89 2.26
C LEU A 155 5.07 -10.32 2.07
N LYS A 156 3.76 -10.53 2.21
CA LYS A 156 3.17 -11.84 1.95
C LYS A 156 3.26 -12.22 0.47
N ALA A 157 2.98 -11.28 -0.45
CA ALA A 157 3.11 -11.47 -1.89
C ALA A 157 4.56 -11.81 -2.29
N LEU A 158 5.56 -11.17 -1.68
CA LEU A 158 6.97 -11.47 -1.92
C LEU A 158 7.34 -12.94 -1.62
N ASN A 159 6.60 -13.59 -0.71
CA ASN A 159 6.80 -15.00 -0.36
C ASN A 159 5.94 -15.98 -1.19
N MET A 160 5.05 -15.50 -2.05
CA MET A 160 4.20 -16.38 -2.88
C MET A 160 4.96 -16.96 -4.07
N GLN A 161 4.53 -18.11 -4.57
CA GLN A 161 5.05 -18.72 -5.80
C GLN A 161 3.90 -18.86 -6.80
N SER A 162 4.21 -18.82 -8.10
CA SER A 162 3.23 -19.04 -9.17
C SER A 162 2.91 -20.55 -9.30
N PRO A 163 1.68 -20.95 -9.65
CA PRO A 163 0.52 -20.12 -9.98
C PRO A 163 -0.30 -19.70 -8.76
N VAL A 164 -0.81 -18.47 -8.80
CA VAL A 164 -1.82 -17.96 -7.86
C VAL A 164 -3.04 -17.55 -8.67
N GLU A 165 -4.19 -18.10 -8.30
CA GLU A 165 -5.45 -17.82 -8.99
C GLU A 165 -5.87 -16.35 -8.82
N PRO A 166 -6.42 -15.72 -9.87
CA PRO A 166 -7.00 -14.39 -9.76
C PRO A 166 -8.16 -14.37 -8.76
N VAL A 167 -8.31 -13.24 -8.06
CA VAL A 167 -9.44 -13.04 -7.15
C VAL A 167 -10.75 -12.94 -7.92
N SER A 168 -11.75 -13.72 -7.49
CA SER A 168 -13.09 -13.77 -8.11
C SER A 168 -13.94 -12.52 -7.80
N ASN A 169 -14.99 -12.28 -8.58
CA ASN A 169 -15.92 -11.17 -8.31
C ASN A 169 -16.72 -11.41 -7.02
N GLU A 170 -17.00 -12.67 -6.71
CA GLU A 170 -17.64 -13.13 -5.49
C GLU A 170 -16.79 -12.77 -4.27
N ASP A 171 -15.48 -13.07 -4.32
CA ASP A 171 -14.53 -12.72 -3.26
C ASP A 171 -14.40 -11.21 -3.07
N LEU A 172 -14.39 -10.43 -4.16
CA LEU A 172 -14.40 -8.97 -4.09
C LEU A 172 -15.64 -8.44 -3.38
N SER A 173 -16.82 -8.96 -3.74
CA SER A 173 -18.09 -8.58 -3.14
C SER A 173 -18.08 -8.86 -1.62
N MET A 174 -17.59 -10.03 -1.21
CA MET A 174 -17.49 -10.43 0.20
C MET A 174 -16.69 -9.44 1.06
N ILE A 175 -15.65 -8.82 0.50
CA ILE A 175 -14.81 -7.85 1.23
C ILE A 175 -15.17 -6.39 0.96
N ASN A 176 -16.30 -6.13 0.28
CA ASN A 176 -16.70 -4.79 -0.21
C ASN A 176 -15.56 -4.11 -1.01
N GLY A 177 -14.86 -4.91 -1.81
CA GLY A 177 -13.70 -4.50 -2.61
C GLY A 177 -14.07 -4.22 -4.06
N LYS A 178 -13.20 -3.48 -4.73
CA LYS A 178 -13.17 -3.32 -6.20
C LYS A 178 -11.72 -3.21 -6.67
N PHE A 179 -11.46 -3.52 -7.93
CA PHE A 179 -10.15 -3.22 -8.51
C PHE A 179 -10.03 -1.73 -8.84
N ASN A 180 -8.87 -1.15 -8.53
CA ASN A 180 -8.49 0.16 -9.02
C ASN A 180 -7.99 0.08 -10.47
N ARG A 181 -7.59 1.22 -11.04
CA ARG A 181 -7.07 1.30 -12.43
C ARG A 181 -5.79 0.48 -12.67
N LEU A 182 -5.17 -0.03 -11.61
CA LEU A 182 -3.92 -0.79 -11.62
C LEU A 182 -4.17 -2.27 -11.29
N GLY A 183 -5.43 -2.70 -11.14
CA GLY A 183 -5.79 -4.07 -10.82
C GLY A 183 -5.69 -4.43 -9.34
N LEU A 184 -5.36 -3.48 -8.45
CA LEU A 184 -5.25 -3.75 -7.01
C LEU A 184 -6.58 -3.53 -6.30
N ILE A 185 -6.88 -4.38 -5.31
CA ILE A 185 -8.08 -4.27 -4.47
C ILE A 185 -8.06 -2.94 -3.68
N THR A 186 -9.16 -2.21 -3.78
CA THR A 186 -9.48 -1.01 -3.00
C THR A 186 -10.93 -1.07 -2.50
N LEU A 187 -11.31 -0.17 -1.60
CA LEU A 187 -12.68 -0.09 -1.07
C LEU A 187 -13.65 0.34 -2.18
N ALA A 188 -14.79 -0.36 -2.30
CA ALA A 188 -15.88 0.13 -3.11
C ALA A 188 -16.37 1.46 -2.54
N ALA A 189 -16.44 2.50 -3.39
CA ALA A 189 -17.03 3.76 -2.95
C ALA A 189 -18.50 3.45 -2.65
N THR A 190 -18.91 3.56 -1.39
CA THR A 190 -20.33 3.47 -1.05
C THR A 190 -21.01 4.57 -1.85
N SER A 191 -21.91 4.20 -2.77
CA SER A 191 -22.88 5.15 -3.28
C SER A 191 -23.68 5.60 -2.07
N TYR A 192 -23.33 6.76 -1.50
CA TYR A 192 -24.30 7.48 -0.71
C TYR A 192 -25.44 7.74 -1.69
N GLU A 193 -26.53 6.97 -1.57
CA GLU A 193 -27.79 7.38 -2.14
C GLU A 193 -28.05 8.77 -1.57
N LYS A 194 -27.91 9.80 -2.42
CA LYS A 194 -28.51 11.10 -2.15
C LYS A 194 -29.99 10.80 -1.96
N GLY A 195 -30.40 10.71 -0.70
CA GLY A 195 -31.80 10.59 -0.34
C GLY A 195 -32.55 11.67 -1.09
N LYS A 196 -33.36 11.24 -2.08
CA LYS A 196 -34.43 12.07 -2.62
C LYS A 196 -35.36 12.36 -1.45
N LYS A 197 -35.19 13.50 -0.78
CA LYS A 197 -36.31 14.12 -0.06
C LYS A 197 -37.21 14.75 -1.13
N GLY A 198 -38.04 13.90 -1.72
CA GLY A 198 -39.30 14.31 -2.31
C GLY A 198 -40.39 14.09 -1.27
N SER A 199 -40.95 15.18 -0.75
CA SER A 199 -42.30 15.32 -0.19
C SER A 199 -42.54 16.83 -0.21
N LYS A 200 -43.29 17.44 -1.14
CA LYS A 200 -44.75 17.37 -1.32
C LYS A 200 -45.49 17.32 0.01
N HIS A 201 -45.96 18.46 0.52
CA HIS A 201 -47.36 18.89 0.39
C HIS A 201 -47.59 20.24 1.10
N ASP A 202 -48.18 21.17 0.34
CA ASP A 202 -49.26 22.10 0.68
C ASP A 202 -49.52 22.47 2.15
N ALA A 203 -49.32 23.75 2.47
CA ALA A 203 -50.37 24.67 2.94
C ALA A 203 -49.90 26.12 2.77
#